data_AF-A0A1M2ZD32-F1
#
_entry.id   AF-A0A1M2ZD32-F1
#
_cell.length_a   1.000
_cell.length_b   1.000
_cell.length_c   1.000
_cell.angle_alpha   90.00
_cell.angle_beta   90.00
_cell.angle_gamma   90.00
#
_symmetry.space_group_name_H-M   'P 1'
#
loop_
_entity.id
_entity.type
_entity.pdbx_description
1 polymer ?
#
loop_
_entity_poly.entity_id
_entity_poly.type
_entity_poly.pdbx_seq_one_letter_code
_entity_poly.pdbx_strand_id
1 'polypeptide(L)' 'MGRPTDNPKNISVKFRADDETIHKLKECSEELKVSQAEILRRGVHRVHDDLKK' A
#
# COMPACT_ATOMS: atom_id res chain seq x y z
N MET A 1 -12.83 20.25 -20.06
CA MET A 1 -13.55 19.84 -18.83
C MET A 1 -12.74 18.72 -18.19
N GLY A 2 -12.05 19.01 -17.08
CA GLY A 2 -11.19 18.04 -16.39
C GLY A 2 -12.02 17.07 -15.56
N ARG A 3 -11.59 15.80 -15.49
CA ARG A 3 -12.28 14.73 -14.77
C ARG A 3 -12.37 15.10 -13.27
N PRO A 4 -13.57 15.26 -12.68
CA PRO A 4 -13.72 15.49 -11.26
C PRO A 4 -13.44 14.15 -10.56
N THR A 5 -12.19 13.90 -10.22
CA THR A 5 -11.84 12.75 -9.38
C THR A 5 -11.45 13.32 -8.04
N ASP A 6 -12.34 13.18 -7.06
CA ASP A 6 -12.24 13.74 -5.71
C ASP A 6 -11.07 13.16 -4.89
N ASN A 7 -10.39 12.14 -5.42
CA ASN A 7 -9.26 11.51 -4.75
C ASN A 7 -8.17 11.14 -5.75
N PRO A 8 -7.47 12.15 -6.32
CA PRO A 8 -6.35 11.86 -7.20
C PRO A 8 -5.29 11.14 -6.36
N LYS A 9 -4.84 9.96 -6.82
CA LYS A 9 -3.70 9.23 -6.24
C LYS A 9 -2.39 9.96 -6.57
N ASN A 10 -2.28 11.23 -6.17
CA ASN A 10 -1.16 12.13 -6.47
C ASN A 10 0.01 11.96 -5.50
N ILE A 11 -0.17 11.19 -4.43
CA ILE A 11 0.87 10.98 -3.43
C ILE A 11 1.66 9.73 -3.81
N SER A 12 2.89 9.93 -4.29
CA SER A 12 3.87 8.87 -4.44
C SER A 12 4.67 8.74 -3.14
N VAL A 13 4.57 7.59 -2.48
CA VAL A 13 5.34 7.31 -1.27
C VAL A 13 6.58 6.54 -1.69
N LYS A 14 7.74 7.18 -1.58
CA LYS A 14 9.04 6.49 -1.68
C LYS A 14 9.51 6.17 -0.27
N PHE A 15 9.65 4.90 0.04
CA PHE A 15 10.20 4.45 1.31
C PHE A 15 11.41 3.56 1.04
N ARG A 16 12.36 3.59 1.99
CA ARG A 16 13.44 2.60 2.03
C ARG A 16 12.99 1.47 2.92
N ALA A 17 13.11 0.26 2.43
CA ALA A 17 12.84 -0.96 3.17
C ALA A 17 14.02 -1.90 2.99
N ASP A 18 14.25 -2.73 4.01
CA ASP A 18 15.19 -3.83 3.94
C ASP A 18 14.73 -4.90 2.95
N ASP A 19 15.68 -5.70 2.44
CA ASP A 19 15.40 -6.78 1.49
C ASP A 19 14.32 -7.74 1.99
N GLU A 20 14.32 -8.07 3.28
CA GLU A 20 13.30 -8.94 3.88
C GLU A 20 11.89 -8.35 3.77
N THR A 21 11.76 -7.04 3.96
CA THR A 21 10.46 -6.35 3.84
C THR A 21 9.99 -6.37 2.40
N ILE A 22 10.89 -6.16 1.43
CA ILE A 22 10.55 -6.24 0.00
C ILE A 22 10.19 -7.67 -0.41
N HIS A 23 10.85 -8.68 0.16
CA HIS A 23 10.56 -10.09 -0.10
C HIS A 23 9.15 -10.45 0.37
N LYS A 24 8.84 -10.16 1.64
CA LYS A 24 7.50 -10.36 2.21
C LYS A 24 6.43 -9.62 1.42
N LEU A 25 6.72 -8.41 0.95
CA LEU A 25 5.79 -7.59 0.18
C LEU A 25 5.54 -8.21 -1.21
N LYS A 26 6.56 -8.78 -1.86
CA LYS A 26 6.41 -9.54 -3.10
C LYS A 26 5.61 -10.83 -2.87
N GLU A 27 5.96 -11.63 -1.87
CA GLU A 27 5.22 -12.84 -1.52
C GLU A 27 3.73 -12.53 -1.29
N CYS A 28 3.44 -11.51 -0.47
CA CYS A 28 2.06 -11.10 -0.24
C CYS A 28 1.38 -10.64 -1.55
N SER A 29 2.11 -9.97 -2.44
CA SER A 29 1.60 -9.48 -3.74
C SER A 29 1.24 -10.64 -4.67
N GLU A 30 2.04 -11.71 -4.68
CA GLU A 30 1.82 -12.92 -5.45
C GLU A 30 0.64 -13.73 -4.89
N GLU A 31 0.61 -13.95 -3.57
CA GLU A 31 -0.45 -14.71 -2.89
C GLU A 31 -1.82 -14.03 -3.02
N LEU A 32 -1.87 -12.71 -2.83
CA LEU A 32 -3.11 -11.93 -2.90
C LEU A 32 -3.46 -11.48 -4.33
N LYS A 33 -2.57 -11.71 -5.31
CA LYS A 33 -2.70 -11.24 -6.71
C LYS A 33 -3.07 -9.77 -6.83
N VAL A 34 -2.51 -8.93 -5.97
CA VAL A 34 -2.71 -7.47 -5.98
C VAL A 34 -1.37 -6.76 -6.10
N SER A 35 -1.36 -5.51 -6.57
CA SER A 35 -0.13 -4.73 -6.67
C SER A 35 0.48 -4.41 -5.30
N GLN A 36 1.81 -4.27 -5.26
CA GLN A 36 2.58 -3.85 -4.09
C GLN A 36 2.00 -2.60 -3.39
N ALA A 37 1.50 -1.62 -4.15
CA ALA A 37 0.85 -0.42 -3.61
C ALA A 37 -0.46 -0.72 -2.87
N GLU A 38 -1.22 -1.73 -3.31
CA GLU A 38 -2.45 -2.17 -2.65
C GLU A 38 -2.13 -2.88 -1.33
N ILE A 39 -1.06 -3.66 -1.31
CA ILE A 39 -0.57 -4.34 -0.09
C ILE A 39 -0.18 -3.31 0.95
N LEU A 40 0.59 -2.29 0.57
CA LEU A 40 0.98 -1.19 1.44
C LEU A 40 -0.24 -0.43 1.98
N ARG A 41 -1.21 -0.11 1.12
CA ARG A 41 -2.47 0.53 1.56
C ARG A 41 -3.20 -0.30 2.60
N ARG A 42 -3.42 -1.59 2.31
CA ARG A 42 -4.09 -2.51 3.24
C ARG A 42 -3.31 -2.63 4.55
N GLY A 43 -1.98 -2.70 4.47
CA GLY A 43 -1.10 -2.72 5.65
C GLY A 43 -1.28 -1.47 6.52
N VAL A 44 -1.24 -0.28 5.93
CA VAL A 44 -1.45 0.99 6.64
C VAL A 44 -2.85 1.05 7.26
N HIS A 45 -3.90 0.65 6.52
CA HIS A 45 -5.25 0.61 7.04
C HIS A 45 -5.40 -0.33 8.24
N ARG A 46 -4.81 -1.53 8.17
CA ARG A 46 -4.82 -2.49 9.29
C ARG A 46 -4.10 -1.94 10.51
N VAL A 47 -2.88 -1.42 10.34
CA VAL A 47 -2.12 -0.83 11.46
C VAL A 47 -2.88 0.33 12.08
N HIS A 48 -3.48 1.20 11.27
CA HIS A 48 -4.27 2.33 11.77
C HIS A 48 -5.56 1.89 12.48
N ASP A 49 -6.20 0.81 12.03
CA ASP A 49 -7.37 0.22 12.70
C ASP A 49 -6.98 -0.38 14.06
N ASP A 50 -5.87 -1.13 14.11
CA ASP A 50 -5.30 -1.68 15.34
C ASP A 50 -4.93 -0.57 16.35
N LEU A 51 -4.40 0.57 15.88
CA LEU A 51 -4.05 1.72 16.72
C LEU A 51 -5.26 2.46 17.31
N LYS A 52 -6.45 2.30 16.71
CA LYS A 52 -7.70 2.94 17.19
C LYS A 52 -8.46 2.07 18.20
N LYS A 53 -7.88 0.93 18.59
CA LYS A 53 -8.51 -0.06 19.46
C LYS A 53 -8.12 0.09 20.92
#